data_AF-A0A3D3RFQ2-F1
#
_entry.id   AF-A0A3D3RFQ2-F1
#
_cell.length_a   1.000
_cell.length_b   1.000
_cell.length_c   1.000
_cell.angle_alpha   90.00
_cell.angle_beta   90.00
_cell.angle_gamma   90.00
#
_symmetry.space_group_name_H-M   'P 1'
#
loop_
_entity.id
_entity.type
_entity.pdbx_description
1 polymer ?
#
loop_
_entity_poly.entity_id
_entity_poly.type
_entity_poly.pdbx_seq_one_letter_code
_entity_poly.pdbx_strand_id
1 'polypeptide(L)'
;GRYRINKVDWSNPQLLATFTVPELKLTNDTKVEMEYELKSPYSDWGGPYKLKPGESHTFDAATPLLYRRKVNNQMQVFTLAAGSHFEFLPENGNASGMLFEASDN
;
A
#
# COMPACT_ATOMS: atom_id res chain seq x y z
N GLY A 1 12.77 10.26 -4.61
CA GLY A 1 12.01 9.65 -3.51
C GLY A 1 11.32 10.75 -2.74
N ARG A 2 10.08 10.54 -2.30
CA ARG A 2 9.43 11.41 -1.31
C ARG A 2 9.88 10.93 0.07
N TYR A 3 10.24 11.83 0.97
CA TYR A 3 10.62 11.50 2.35
C TYR A 3 9.67 12.25 3.29
N ARG A 4 9.17 11.59 4.34
CA ARG A 4 8.30 12.22 5.34
C ARG A 4 9.15 12.65 6.53
N ILE A 5 8.96 13.87 7.02
CA ILE A 5 9.61 14.31 8.26
C ILE A 5 8.96 13.51 9.39
N ASN A 6 9.76 12.69 10.06
CA ASN A 6 9.34 11.88 11.20
C ASN A 6 9.47 12.68 12.50
N LYS A 7 10.56 13.43 12.64
CA LYS A 7 10.84 14.23 13.84
C LYS A 7 11.63 15.47 13.48
N VAL A 8 11.32 16.57 14.17
CA VAL A 8 12.14 17.78 14.18
C VAL A 8 12.54 18.06 15.62
N ASP A 9 13.85 18.04 15.89
CA ASP A 9 14.43 18.41 17.17
C ASP A 9 15.25 19.70 16.99
N TRP A 10 15.18 20.57 18.00
CA TRP A 10 15.97 21.78 18.06
C TRP A 10 17.03 21.67 19.15
N SER A 11 18.31 21.71 18.78
CA SER A 11 19.44 21.79 19.71
C SER A 11 20.37 22.92 19.29
N ASN A 12 20.14 24.11 19.83
CA ASN A 12 20.85 25.34 19.43
C ASN A 12 22.37 25.13 19.26
N PRO A 13 22.97 25.47 18.10
CA PRO A 13 22.40 26.17 16.94
C PRO A 13 21.85 25.27 15.82
N GLN A 14 21.64 23.99 16.09
CA GLN A 14 21.31 22.97 15.10
C GLN A 14 19.82 22.65 15.08
N LEU A 15 19.27 22.55 13.86
CA LEU A 15 17.98 21.93 13.57
C LEU A 15 18.25 20.49 13.10
N LEU A 16 17.75 19.50 13.83
CA LEU A 16 17.81 18.10 13.42
C LEU A 16 16.44 17.68 12.88
N ALA A 17 16.40 17.24 11.63
CA ALA A 17 15.22 16.59 11.06
C ALA A 17 15.55 15.12 10.76
N THR A 18 14.76 14.21 11.32
CA THR A 18 14.80 12.79 10.96
C THR A 18 13.74 12.52 9.91
N PHE A 19 14.16 11.92 8.80
CA PHE A 19 13.27 11.53 7.71
C PHE A 19 13.00 10.03 7.76
N THR A 20 11.76 9.63 7.51
CA THR A 20 11.39 8.23 7.29
C THR A 20 10.91 8.03 5.86
N VAL A 21 10.97 6.77 5.44
CA VAL A 21 10.36 6.35 4.19
C VAL A 21 8.85 6.50 4.34
N PRO A 22 8.15 7.18 3.41
CA PRO A 22 6.70 7.25 3.47
C PRO A 22 6.12 5.83 3.33
N GLU A 23 5.23 5.49 4.26
CA GLU A 23 4.58 4.18 4.27
C GLU A 23 3.69 4.03 3.04
N LEU A 24 3.70 2.84 2.45
CA LEU A 24 2.72 2.43 1.48
C LEU A 24 1.53 1.82 2.23
N LYS A 25 0.33 2.33 1.99
CA LYS A 25 -0.88 1.83 2.65
C LYS A 25 -1.81 1.19 1.62
N LEU A 26 -2.37 0.04 1.96
CA LEU A 26 -3.40 -0.63 1.16
C LEU A 26 -4.63 -0.88 2.03
N THR A 27 -5.77 -0.32 1.65
CA THR A 27 -7.05 -0.46 2.38
C THR A 27 -8.06 -1.23 1.55
N ASN A 28 -8.83 -2.09 2.20
CA ASN A 28 -9.94 -2.80 1.58
C ASN A 28 -11.27 -2.18 2.02
N ASP A 29 -11.83 -1.28 1.22
CA ASP A 29 -13.16 -0.69 1.47
C ASP A 29 -14.29 -1.47 0.78
N THR A 30 -14.00 -2.69 0.33
CA THR A 30 -15.02 -3.62 -0.17
C THR A 30 -15.65 -4.41 0.97
N LYS A 31 -16.65 -5.23 0.66
CA LYS A 31 -17.33 -6.12 1.62
C LYS A 31 -16.77 -7.54 1.62
N VAL A 32 -15.70 -7.80 0.87
CA VAL A 32 -15.13 -9.15 0.67
C VAL A 32 -13.69 -9.16 1.15
N GLU A 33 -13.29 -10.24 1.84
CA GLU A 33 -11.88 -10.46 2.18
C GLU A 33 -11.05 -10.64 0.92
N MET A 34 -9.90 -9.96 0.85
CA MET A 34 -8.99 -10.06 -0.28
C MET A 34 -7.81 -10.94 0.05
N GLU A 35 -7.52 -11.89 -0.83
CA GLU A 35 -6.30 -12.68 -0.79
C GLU A 35 -5.35 -12.24 -1.90
N TYR A 36 -4.11 -11.92 -1.54
CA TYR A 36 -3.16 -11.33 -2.47
C TYR A 36 -1.70 -11.64 -2.12
N GLU A 37 -0.82 -11.40 -3.08
CA GLU A 37 0.62 -11.57 -2.92
C GLU A 37 1.32 -10.26 -3.28
N LEU A 38 2.48 -10.03 -2.66
CA LEU A 38 3.33 -8.88 -2.93
C LEU A 38 4.71 -9.32 -3.38
N LYS A 39 5.30 -8.55 -4.29
CA LYS A 39 6.69 -8.72 -4.72
C LYS A 39 7.41 -7.39 -4.71
N SER A 40 8.54 -7.32 -4.02
CA SER A 40 9.48 -6.21 -4.15
C SER A 40 10.39 -6.42 -5.37
N PRO A 41 11.13 -5.38 -5.83
CA PRO A 41 12.04 -5.52 -6.97
C PRO A 41 13.09 -6.63 -6.80
N TYR A 42 13.48 -6.93 -5.56
CA TYR A 42 14.58 -7.85 -5.24
C TYR A 42 14.11 -9.11 -4.49
N SER A 43 12.80 -9.31 -4.34
CA SER A 43 12.26 -10.49 -3.67
C SER A 43 11.43 -11.34 -4.63
N ASP A 44 11.20 -12.59 -4.25
CA ASP A 44 10.10 -13.36 -4.81
C ASP A 44 8.75 -12.86 -4.30
N TRP A 45 7.69 -13.44 -4.85
CA TRP A 45 6.33 -13.21 -4.37
C TRP A 45 6.18 -13.77 -2.96
N GLY A 46 5.75 -12.92 -2.03
CA GLY A 46 5.36 -13.29 -0.67
C GLY A 46 3.85 -13.28 -0.50
N GLY A 47 3.35 -14.11 0.42
CA GLY A 47 1.93 -14.30 0.70
C GLY A 47 1.55 -15.79 0.75
N PRO A 48 0.24 -16.10 0.69
CA PRO A 48 -0.87 -15.17 0.52
C PRO A 48 -1.12 -14.33 1.78
N TYR A 49 -1.31 -13.02 1.59
CA TYR A 49 -1.81 -12.10 2.60
C TYR A 49 -3.33 -12.01 2.50
N LYS A 50 -3.99 -11.79 3.64
CA LYS A 50 -5.42 -11.61 3.72
C LYS A 50 -5.74 -10.23 4.27
N LEU A 51 -6.58 -9.47 3.57
CA LEU A 51 -6.99 -8.13 3.96
C LEU A 51 -8.51 -8.10 4.10
N LYS A 52 -9.00 -7.99 5.33
CA LYS A 52 -10.45 -8.02 5.61
C LYS A 52 -11.13 -6.71 5.19
N PRO A 53 -12.46 -6.73 5.00
CA PRO A 53 -13.25 -5.50 4.84
C PRO A 53 -12.96 -4.47 5.94
N GLY A 54 -12.66 -3.23 5.54
CA GLY A 54 -12.30 -2.11 6.42
C GLY A 54 -10.88 -2.17 6.99
N GLU A 55 -10.09 -3.21 6.67
CA GLU A 55 -8.72 -3.35 7.16
C GLU A 55 -7.73 -2.62 6.26
N SER A 56 -6.60 -2.21 6.83
CA SER A 56 -5.47 -1.63 6.11
C SER A 56 -4.19 -2.37 6.45
N HIS A 57 -3.37 -2.63 5.44
CA HIS A 57 -1.97 -3.03 5.63
C HIS A 57 -1.04 -1.88 5.27
N THR A 58 -0.05 -1.63 6.13
CA THR A 58 1.01 -0.65 5.91
C THR A 58 2.34 -1.37 5.65
N PHE A 59 3.13 -0.80 4.75
CA PHE A 59 4.42 -1.35 4.34
C PHE A 59 5.46 -0.23 4.32
N ASP A 60 6.59 -0.47 5.00
CA ASP A 60 7.78 0.38 4.93
C ASP A 60 8.54 0.13 3.61
N ALA A 61 7.89 0.46 2.49
CA ALA A 61 8.40 0.18 1.16
C ALA A 61 9.01 1.45 0.54
N ALA A 62 10.35 1.52 0.50
CA ALA A 62 11.08 2.59 -0.18
C ALA A 62 11.07 2.48 -1.72
N THR A 63 10.52 1.39 -2.24
CA THR A 63 10.43 1.09 -3.66
C THR A 63 9.02 0.61 -4.00
N PRO A 64 8.55 0.78 -5.25
CA PRO A 64 7.25 0.26 -5.65
C PRO A 64 7.13 -1.24 -5.42
N LEU A 65 5.95 -1.68 -4.96
CA LEU A 65 5.63 -3.09 -4.79
C LEU A 65 4.73 -3.56 -5.93
N LEU A 66 4.96 -4.76 -6.44
CA LEU A 66 4.01 -5.44 -7.31
C LEU A 66 2.99 -6.16 -6.43
N TYR A 67 1.73 -5.91 -6.71
CA TYR A 67 0.59 -6.59 -6.10
C TYR A 67 -0.01 -7.54 -7.12
N ARG A 68 -0.39 -8.74 -6.69
CA ARG A 68 -1.23 -9.61 -7.51
C ARG A 68 -2.31 -10.29 -6.68
N ARG A 69 -3.46 -10.52 -7.31
CA ARG A 69 -4.55 -11.33 -6.74
C ARG A 69 -5.28 -12.11 -7.82
N LYS A 70 -5.96 -13.18 -7.42
CA LYS A 70 -6.84 -13.95 -8.31
C LYS A 70 -8.30 -13.59 -8.04
N VAL A 71 -8.99 -13.06 -9.05
CA VAL A 71 -10.42 -12.69 -8.98
C VAL A 71 -11.12 -13.30 -10.19
N ASN A 72 -12.22 -14.03 -9.98
CA ASN A 72 -12.99 -14.68 -11.06
C ASN A 72 -12.10 -15.50 -12.03
N ASN A 73 -11.15 -16.24 -11.47
CA ASN A 73 -10.14 -17.03 -12.20
C ASN A 73 -9.18 -16.23 -13.10
N GLN A 74 -9.19 -14.90 -13.02
CA GLN A 74 -8.25 -14.01 -13.69
C GLN A 74 -7.22 -13.47 -12.68
N MET A 75 -5.96 -13.37 -13.12
CA MET A 75 -4.93 -12.71 -12.33
C MET A 75 -4.94 -11.21 -12.61
N GLN A 76 -5.13 -10.43 -11.56
CA GLN A 76 -4.96 -8.99 -11.58
C GLN A 76 -3.59 -8.65 -11.00
N VAL A 77 -2.85 -7.76 -11.67
CA VAL A 77 -1.53 -7.30 -11.24
C VAL A 77 -1.52 -5.79 -11.25
N PHE A 78 -1.11 -5.19 -10.13
CA PHE A 78 -1.01 -3.74 -9.97
C PHE A 78 0.40 -3.36 -9.49
N THR A 79 0.84 -2.15 -9.85
CA THR A 79 2.07 -1.57 -9.28
C THR A 79 1.65 -0.57 -8.22
N LEU A 80 2.04 -0.81 -6.97
CA LEU A 80 1.79 0.08 -5.85
C LEU A 80 3.01 0.98 -5.68
N ALA A 81 2.85 2.28 -5.95
CA ALA A 81 3.92 3.26 -5.79
C ALA A 81 4.33 3.40 -4.32
N ALA A 82 5.63 3.60 -4.08
CA ALA A 82 6.18 3.81 -2.75
C ALA A 82 5.58 5.07 -2.11
N GLY A 83 5.23 4.99 -0.82
CA GLY A 83 4.70 6.13 -0.08
C GLY A 83 3.33 6.62 -0.54
N SER A 84 2.54 5.75 -1.18
CA SER A 84 1.20 6.06 -1.64
C SER A 84 0.17 5.25 -0.85
N HIS A 85 -1.05 5.77 -0.76
CA HIS A 85 -2.18 5.05 -0.18
C HIS A 85 -3.08 4.58 -1.31
N PHE A 86 -3.35 3.29 -1.37
CA PHE A 86 -4.29 2.67 -2.31
C PHE A 86 -5.50 2.09 -1.58
N GLU A 87 -6.66 2.17 -2.22
CA GLU A 87 -7.94 1.70 -1.70
C GLU A 87 -8.63 0.83 -2.73
N PHE A 88 -9.14 -0.31 -2.27
CA PHE A 88 -10.08 -1.08 -3.07
C PHE A 88 -11.51 -0.61 -2.80
N LEU A 89 -12.11 0.03 -3.80
CA LEU A 89 -13.49 0.52 -3.72
C LEU A 89 -14.44 -0.49 -4.38
N PRO A 90 -15.65 -0.68 -3.82
CA PRO A 90 -16.65 -1.56 -4.42
C PRO A 90 -17.09 -0.99 -5.77
N GLU A 91 -17.18 -1.84 -6.77
CA GLU A 91 -17.64 -1.48 -8.12
C GLU A 91 -18.92 -2.27 -8.45
N ASN A 92 -19.86 -1.64 -9.16
CA ASN A 92 -21.12 -2.27 -9.52
C ASN A 92 -20.88 -3.54 -10.35
N GLY A 93 -21.23 -4.70 -9.79
CA GLY A 93 -21.01 -6.01 -10.41
C GLY A 93 -19.66 -6.66 -10.10
N ASN A 94 -18.75 -5.98 -9.39
CA ASN A 94 -17.46 -6.51 -8.97
C ASN A 94 -17.30 -6.35 -7.44
N ALA A 95 -17.71 -7.39 -6.71
CA ALA A 95 -17.63 -7.43 -5.25
C ALA A 95 -16.21 -7.37 -4.70
N SER A 96 -15.20 -7.71 -5.51
CA SER A 96 -13.77 -7.60 -5.18
C SER A 96 -13.20 -6.20 -5.45
N GLY A 97 -14.01 -5.28 -6.00
CA GLY A 97 -13.67 -3.88 -6.19
C GLY A 97 -12.56 -3.62 -7.20
N MET A 98 -12.31 -2.34 -7.44
CA MET A 98 -11.21 -1.83 -8.26
C MET A 98 -10.24 -1.04 -7.37
N LEU A 99 -8.95 -1.10 -7.71
CA LEU A 99 -7.90 -0.41 -6.96
C LEU A 99 -7.77 1.03 -7.44
N PHE A 100 -7.79 1.97 -6.50
CA PHE A 100 -7.56 3.39 -6.74
C PHE A 100 -6.44 3.91 -5.84
N GLU A 101 -5.71 4.93 -6.29
CA GLU A 101 -4.86 5.72 -5.39
C GLU A 101 -5.77 6.68 -4.62
N ALA A 102 -5.70 6.64 -3.29
CA ALA A 102 -6.47 7.54 -2.42
C ALA A 102 -6.03 9.00 -2.68
N SER A 103 -6.96 9.93 -2.53
CA SER A 103 -6.69 11.37 -2.73
C SER A 103 -5.92 12.00 -1.56
N ASP A 104 -5.66 11.21 -0.51
CA ASP A 104 -5.16 11.63 0.78
C ASP A 104 -3.62 11.59 0.79
N ASN A 105 -3.00 12.56 0.10
CA ASN A 105 -1.53 12.74 0.10
C ASN A 105 -1.15 14.13 0.61
#